data_AF-A0A075FX39-F1
#
_entry.id   AF-A0A075FX39-F1
#
_cell.length_a   1.000
_cell.length_b   1.000
_cell.length_c   1.000
_cell.angle_alpha   90.00
_cell.angle_beta   90.00
_cell.angle_gamma   90.00
#
_symmetry.space_group_name_H-M   'P 1'
#
loop_
_entity.id
_entity.type
_entity.pdbx_description
1 polymer ?
#
loop_
_entity_poly.entity_id
_entity_poly.type
_entity_poly.pdbx_seq_one_letter_code
_entity_poly.pdbx_strand_id
1 'polypeptide(L)'
;MARDDQKQINQSVARITRNLIESDLGIQDSIARDYANISGIARLLKPKIHKMGITEVNEDAIITAVKRIVPKYSSINNEITDVIAKSDINVKTGVAKLSVKKNNQNLKGIQNIILKNNEEFIQISEATSALTIIYSERLREKLLSIFSKSEILEDSNDLAAIIVHSPIEVISVPGFVFTIYGQVAKRQINIEDTVSCFTDTIIVVKTRDVAMTFSVLNELFDGSR
;
A
#
# COMPACT_ATOMS: atom_id res chain seq x y z
N MET A 1 -16.21 6.64 -40.03
CA MET A 1 -15.28 5.74 -39.32
C MET A 1 -13.81 5.91 -39.70
N ALA A 2 -13.37 7.04 -40.32
CA ALA A 2 -11.96 7.24 -40.69
C ALA A 2 -11.35 8.55 -40.14
N ARG A 3 -12.07 9.27 -39.26
CA ARG A 3 -11.61 10.55 -38.69
C ARG A 3 -11.27 10.49 -37.21
N ASP A 4 -11.64 9.42 -36.51
CA ASP A 4 -11.36 9.27 -35.06
C ASP A 4 -10.03 8.56 -34.78
N ASP A 5 -9.53 7.71 -35.69
CA ASP A 5 -8.25 7.00 -35.51
C ASP A 5 -7.01 7.89 -35.69
N GLN A 6 -7.14 9.02 -36.39
CA GLN A 6 -6.02 9.94 -36.66
C GLN A 6 -5.75 10.93 -35.52
N LYS A 7 -6.65 11.04 -34.54
CA LYS A 7 -6.48 11.92 -33.36
C LYS A 7 -5.60 11.29 -32.27
N GLN A 8 -5.33 9.99 -32.34
CA GLN A 8 -4.55 9.26 -31.35
C GLN A 8 -3.03 9.34 -31.59
N ILE A 9 -2.61 9.73 -32.79
CA ILE A 9 -1.21 9.64 -33.27
C ILE A 9 -0.35 10.88 -32.92
N ASN A 10 -0.94 12.00 -32.50
CA ASN A 10 -0.19 13.24 -32.23
C ASN A 10 -0.07 13.57 -30.73
N GLN A 11 0.37 12.62 -29.90
CA GLN A 11 0.83 12.96 -28.56
C GLN A 11 2.28 13.46 -28.65
N SER A 12 2.59 14.66 -28.16
CA SER A 12 3.98 15.12 -28.13
C SER A 12 4.84 14.21 -27.24
N VAL A 13 6.10 14.03 -27.61
CA VAL A 13 7.10 13.28 -26.80
C VAL A 13 7.08 13.74 -25.34
N ALA A 14 6.90 15.04 -25.11
CA ALA A 14 6.79 15.62 -23.78
C ALA A 14 5.56 15.11 -23.00
N ARG A 15 4.40 14.96 -23.65
CA ARG A 15 3.19 14.43 -23.00
C ARG A 15 3.33 12.95 -22.66
N ILE A 16 3.84 12.14 -23.59
CA ILE A 16 4.05 10.71 -23.33
C ILE A 16 5.09 10.51 -22.23
N THR A 17 6.21 11.22 -22.31
CA THR A 17 7.25 11.19 -21.26
C THR A 17 6.67 11.53 -19.90
N ARG A 18 5.81 12.57 -19.83
CA ARG A 18 5.10 12.92 -18.60
C ARG A 18 4.22 11.80 -18.09
N ASN A 19 3.35 11.24 -18.93
CA ASN A 19 2.44 10.17 -18.51
C ASN A 19 3.21 8.93 -18.04
N LEU A 20 4.34 8.61 -18.67
CA LEU A 20 5.20 7.51 -18.26
C LEU A 20 5.91 7.76 -16.92
N ILE A 21 6.28 9.01 -16.62
CA ILE A 21 6.82 9.38 -15.31
C ILE A 21 5.70 9.39 -14.25
N GLU A 22 4.55 9.99 -14.56
CA GLU A 22 3.37 10.05 -13.67
C GLU A 22 2.85 8.66 -13.27
N SER A 23 3.11 7.63 -14.07
CA SER A 23 2.76 6.24 -13.79
C SER A 23 3.87 5.42 -13.12
N ASP A 24 5.06 6.00 -12.91
CA ASP A 24 6.22 5.32 -12.33
C ASP A 24 6.68 6.03 -11.04
N LEU A 25 6.17 5.56 -9.90
CA LEU A 25 6.49 6.13 -8.59
C LEU A 25 7.99 6.06 -8.25
N GLY A 26 8.72 5.07 -8.76
CA GLY A 26 10.16 4.94 -8.52
C GLY A 26 10.96 6.04 -9.21
N ILE A 27 10.59 6.38 -10.45
CA ILE A 27 11.16 7.53 -11.14
C ILE A 27 10.81 8.83 -10.41
N GLN A 28 9.54 9.01 -10.01
CA GLN A 28 9.10 10.20 -9.28
C GLN A 28 9.87 10.39 -7.96
N ASP A 29 10.00 9.34 -7.15
CA ASP A 29 10.75 9.37 -5.87
C ASP A 29 12.22 9.72 -6.09
N SER A 30 12.86 9.15 -7.13
CA SER A 30 14.26 9.47 -7.46
C SER A 30 14.47 10.93 -7.85
N ILE A 31 13.48 11.53 -8.54
CA ILE A 31 13.49 12.94 -8.92
C ILE A 31 13.27 13.82 -7.68
N ALA A 32 12.29 13.47 -6.85
CA ALA A 32 11.95 14.21 -5.64
C ALA A 32 13.10 14.26 -4.63
N ARG A 33 13.88 13.18 -4.54
CA ARG A 33 15.05 13.04 -3.66
C ARG A 33 16.37 13.48 -4.30
N ASP A 34 16.32 14.09 -5.48
CA ASP A 34 17.47 14.67 -6.21
C ASP A 34 18.63 13.69 -6.49
N TYR A 35 18.35 12.39 -6.68
CA TYR A 35 19.34 11.40 -7.12
C TYR A 35 19.04 10.78 -8.49
N ALA A 36 18.01 11.27 -9.19
CA ALA A 36 17.60 10.79 -10.49
C ALA A 36 18.70 10.96 -11.56
N ASN A 37 19.13 9.85 -12.17
CA ASN A 37 19.92 9.90 -13.40
C ASN A 37 19.00 10.18 -14.60
N ILE A 38 18.91 11.44 -15.01
CA ILE A 38 18.03 11.88 -16.11
C ILE A 38 18.31 11.13 -17.42
N SER A 39 19.57 10.93 -17.79
CA SER A 39 19.94 10.17 -18.99
C SER A 39 19.61 8.67 -18.84
N GLY A 40 19.71 8.13 -17.62
CA GLY A 40 19.24 6.79 -17.29
C GLY A 40 17.72 6.64 -17.50
N ILE A 41 16.94 7.59 -16.99
CA ILE A 41 15.49 7.64 -17.16
C ILE A 41 15.14 7.73 -18.65
N ALA A 42 15.81 8.58 -19.42
CA ALA A 42 15.55 8.72 -20.85
C ALA A 42 15.76 7.39 -21.61
N ARG A 43 16.86 6.67 -21.33
CA ARG A 43 17.13 5.33 -21.89
C ARG A 43 16.08 4.30 -21.50
N LEU A 44 15.57 4.36 -20.27
CA LEU A 44 14.51 3.49 -19.79
C LEU A 44 13.16 3.78 -20.48
N LEU A 45 12.84 5.04 -20.73
CA LEU A 45 11.56 5.46 -21.31
C LEU A 45 11.51 5.31 -22.84
N LYS A 46 12.63 5.49 -23.54
CA LYS A 46 12.72 5.38 -25.00
C LYS A 46 12.06 4.13 -25.60
N PRO A 47 12.35 2.89 -25.13
CA PRO A 47 11.69 1.70 -25.66
C PRO A 47 10.19 1.66 -25.36
N LYS A 48 9.73 2.24 -24.24
CA LYS A 48 8.29 2.36 -23.93
C LYS A 48 7.61 3.32 -24.91
N ILE A 49 8.23 4.45 -25.23
CA ILE A 49 7.74 5.43 -26.19
C ILE A 49 7.65 4.84 -27.61
N HIS A 50 8.67 4.08 -28.03
CA HIS A 50 8.65 3.40 -29.35
C HIS A 50 7.48 2.43 -29.48
N LYS A 51 7.17 1.67 -28.43
CA LYS A 51 6.01 0.76 -28.41
C LYS A 51 4.67 1.47 -28.52
N MET A 52 4.60 2.76 -28.20
CA MET A 52 3.40 3.59 -28.31
C MET A 52 3.25 4.25 -29.70
N GLY A 53 4.09 3.88 -30.66
CA GLY A 53 3.96 4.30 -32.06
C GLY A 53 4.84 5.50 -32.46
N ILE A 54 5.70 6.02 -31.58
CA ILE A 54 6.65 7.07 -31.93
C ILE A 54 8.06 6.49 -32.03
N THR A 55 8.47 6.13 -33.24
CA THR A 55 9.72 5.40 -33.52
C THR A 55 10.94 6.29 -33.76
N GLU A 56 10.73 7.57 -34.08
CA GLU A 56 11.81 8.53 -34.40
C GLU A 56 12.19 9.47 -33.24
N VAL A 57 12.00 9.05 -31.98
CA VAL A 57 12.33 9.90 -30.84
C VAL A 57 13.81 9.80 -30.48
N ASN A 58 14.53 10.92 -30.60
CA ASN A 58 15.88 11.03 -30.07
C ASN A 58 15.87 11.04 -28.53
N GLU A 59 16.88 10.42 -27.92
CA GLU A 59 17.08 10.40 -26.46
C GLU A 59 17.20 11.82 -25.90
N ASP A 60 17.87 12.74 -26.59
CA ASP A 60 18.00 14.14 -26.17
C ASP A 60 16.65 14.85 -26.02
N ALA A 61 15.68 14.49 -26.86
CA ALA A 61 14.32 15.04 -26.78
C ALA A 61 13.60 14.53 -25.52
N ILE A 62 13.84 13.28 -25.14
CA ILE A 62 13.32 12.68 -23.90
C ILE A 62 14.01 13.33 -22.71
N ILE A 63 15.35 13.44 -22.69
CA ILE A 63 16.11 14.12 -21.63
C ILE A 63 15.55 15.53 -21.39
N THR A 64 15.32 16.28 -22.48
CA THR A 64 14.75 17.63 -22.40
C THR A 64 13.34 17.62 -21.80
N ALA A 65 12.51 16.65 -22.18
CA ALA A 65 11.19 16.48 -21.59
C ALA A 65 11.26 16.15 -20.10
N VAL A 66 12.13 15.23 -19.67
CA VAL A 66 12.33 14.87 -18.25
C VAL A 66 12.79 16.09 -17.44
N LYS A 67 13.78 16.85 -17.91
CA LYS A 67 14.28 18.06 -17.23
C LYS A 67 13.18 19.10 -16.97
N ARG A 68 12.20 19.22 -17.85
CA ARG A 68 11.04 20.13 -17.68
C ARG A 68 10.02 19.62 -16.66
N ILE A 69 10.04 18.33 -16.35
CA ILE A 69 9.11 17.68 -15.43
C ILE A 69 9.67 17.69 -14.01
N VAL A 70 11.00 17.56 -13.85
CA VAL A 70 11.70 17.53 -12.55
C VAL A 70 11.20 18.58 -11.53
N PRO A 71 11.03 19.87 -11.89
CA PRO A 71 10.61 20.89 -10.93
C PRO A 71 9.23 20.68 -10.31
N LYS A 72 8.38 19.83 -10.91
CA LYS A 72 7.04 19.51 -10.37
C LYS A 72 7.08 18.46 -9.26
N TYR A 73 8.15 17.68 -9.20
CA TYR A 73 8.31 16.59 -8.23
C TYR A 73 9.34 16.92 -7.15
N SER A 74 10.10 18.02 -7.31
CA SER A 74 11.09 18.47 -6.34
C SER A 74 10.49 19.08 -5.06
N SER A 75 9.17 19.31 -5.00
CA SER A 75 8.49 19.61 -3.75
C SER A 75 8.19 18.28 -3.05
N ILE A 76 8.90 18.01 -1.95
CA ILE A 76 8.50 17.00 -0.96
C ILE A 76 7.00 17.21 -0.69
N ASN A 77 6.20 16.14 -0.74
CA ASN A 77 4.78 16.24 -0.42
C ASN A 77 4.65 16.50 1.09
N ASN A 78 4.70 17.77 1.48
CA ASN A 78 4.68 18.22 2.87
C ASN A 78 3.50 17.60 3.64
N GLU A 79 2.36 17.38 2.97
CA GLU A 79 1.17 16.79 3.60
C GLU A 79 1.41 15.36 4.08
N ILE A 80 2.10 14.52 3.30
CA ILE A 80 2.42 13.14 3.74
C ILE A 80 3.39 13.17 4.91
N THR A 81 4.43 14.01 4.83
CA THR A 81 5.42 14.16 5.90
C THR A 81 4.78 14.64 7.18
N ASP A 82 3.88 15.62 7.12
CA ASP A 82 3.14 16.15 8.27
C ASP A 82 2.23 15.10 8.91
N VAL A 83 1.54 14.29 8.10
CA VAL A 83 0.72 13.18 8.61
C VAL A 83 1.62 12.17 9.33
N ILE A 84 2.72 11.75 8.70
CA ILE A 84 3.67 10.77 9.28
C ILE A 84 4.26 11.28 10.59
N ALA A 85 4.66 12.55 10.67
CA ALA A 85 5.27 13.14 11.86
C ALA A 85 4.32 13.14 13.08
N LYS A 86 3.01 13.26 12.81
CA LYS A 86 1.92 13.27 13.79
C LYS A 86 1.29 11.89 14.02
N SER A 87 1.80 10.85 13.37
CA SER A 87 1.35 9.47 13.60
C SER A 87 2.09 8.82 14.77
N ASP A 88 1.42 7.88 15.42
CA ASP A 88 1.96 7.04 16.50
C ASP A 88 1.84 5.55 16.15
N ILE A 89 2.75 4.73 16.67
CA ILE A 89 2.78 3.29 16.44
C ILE A 89 2.51 2.52 17.73
N ASN A 90 1.60 1.57 17.66
CA ASN A 90 1.36 0.58 18.71
C ASN A 90 1.52 -0.84 18.18
N VAL A 91 1.95 -1.76 19.04
CA VAL A 91 2.10 -3.17 18.69
C VAL A 91 1.18 -4.02 19.57
N LYS A 92 0.43 -4.91 18.93
CA LYS A 92 -0.36 -5.95 19.60
C LYS A 92 0.16 -7.33 19.20
N THR A 93 0.74 -8.05 20.15
CA THR A 93 1.14 -9.46 20.01
C THR A 93 -0.03 -10.39 20.33
N GLY A 94 0.11 -11.68 19.99
CA GLY A 94 -0.92 -12.69 20.24
C GLY A 94 -2.14 -12.45 19.35
N VAL A 95 -1.89 -12.19 18.07
CA VAL A 95 -2.91 -12.02 17.04
C VAL A 95 -2.96 -13.29 16.20
N ALA A 96 -4.15 -13.63 15.74
CA ALA A 96 -4.40 -14.68 14.77
C ALA A 96 -5.27 -14.16 13.64
N LYS A 97 -5.26 -14.85 12.51
CA LYS A 97 -6.04 -14.56 11.32
C LYS A 97 -6.79 -15.82 10.89
N LEU A 98 -8.08 -15.67 10.58
CA LEU A 98 -8.92 -16.74 10.08
C LEU A 98 -9.70 -16.21 8.88
N SER A 99 -9.57 -16.89 7.74
CA SER A 99 -10.37 -16.64 6.54
C SER A 99 -11.32 -17.80 6.32
N VAL A 100 -12.61 -17.51 6.13
CA VAL A 100 -13.66 -18.51 5.88
C VAL A 100 -14.45 -18.16 4.64
N LYS A 101 -15.12 -19.16 4.04
CA LYS A 101 -16.06 -18.94 2.94
C LYS A 101 -17.17 -17.99 3.36
N LYS A 102 -17.48 -17.03 2.50
CA LYS A 102 -18.62 -16.13 2.70
C LYS A 102 -19.93 -16.88 2.44
N ASN A 103 -20.73 -17.02 3.49
CA ASN A 103 -22.11 -17.45 3.42
C ASN A 103 -22.90 -16.83 4.60
N ASN A 104 -24.23 -16.88 4.52
CA ASN A 104 -25.11 -16.28 5.53
C ASN A 104 -24.92 -16.87 6.94
N GLN A 105 -24.56 -18.15 7.05
CA GLN A 105 -24.34 -18.82 8.32
C GLN A 105 -23.05 -18.31 8.99
N ASN A 106 -21.95 -18.25 8.24
CA ASN A 106 -20.65 -17.79 8.72
C ASN A 106 -20.70 -16.31 9.11
N LEU A 107 -21.37 -15.48 8.32
CA LEU A 107 -21.55 -14.06 8.61
C LEU A 107 -22.30 -13.84 9.93
N LYS A 108 -23.39 -14.59 10.18
CA LYS A 108 -24.11 -14.56 11.47
C LYS A 108 -23.24 -15.06 12.63
N GLY A 109 -22.45 -16.11 12.40
CA GLY A 109 -21.51 -16.64 13.38
C GLY A 109 -20.50 -15.59 13.83
N ILE A 110 -19.90 -14.87 12.89
CA ILE A 110 -18.96 -13.79 13.16
C ILE A 110 -19.63 -12.63 13.91
N GLN A 111 -20.80 -12.17 13.45
CA GLN A 111 -21.54 -11.09 14.14
C GLN A 111 -21.80 -11.41 15.62
N ASN A 112 -22.19 -12.65 15.93
CA ASN A 112 -22.41 -13.08 17.31
C ASN A 112 -21.14 -13.04 18.16
N ILE A 113 -19.96 -13.30 17.57
CA ILE A 113 -18.69 -13.20 18.29
C ILE A 113 -18.34 -11.75 18.58
N ILE A 114 -18.50 -10.85 17.63
CA ILE A 114 -18.22 -9.41 17.83
C ILE A 114 -19.08 -8.88 18.99
N LEU A 115 -20.39 -9.14 18.96
CA LEU A 115 -21.32 -8.64 19.97
C LEU A 115 -21.00 -9.14 21.39
N LYS A 116 -20.44 -10.35 21.50
CA LYS A 116 -20.08 -10.96 22.80
C LYS A 116 -18.67 -10.62 23.28
N ASN A 117 -17.82 -10.04 22.43
CA ASN A 117 -16.40 -9.77 22.73
C ASN A 117 -15.99 -8.38 22.22
N ASN A 118 -16.84 -7.37 22.43
CA ASN A 118 -16.65 -6.01 21.94
C ASN A 118 -15.41 -5.28 22.52
N GLU A 119 -14.88 -5.75 23.65
CA GLU A 119 -13.64 -5.22 24.24
C GLU A 119 -12.37 -5.88 23.68
N GLU A 120 -12.51 -7.00 22.94
CA GLU A 120 -11.38 -7.68 22.34
C GLU A 120 -10.98 -7.04 21.01
N PHE A 121 -9.69 -7.17 20.67
CA PHE A 121 -9.21 -6.75 19.37
C PHE A 121 -9.75 -7.69 18.28
N ILE A 122 -10.59 -7.15 17.41
CA ILE A 122 -11.19 -7.85 16.28
C ILE A 122 -11.24 -6.87 15.10
N GLN A 123 -10.72 -7.29 13.95
CA GLN A 123 -10.85 -6.63 12.66
C GLN A 123 -11.49 -7.60 11.67
N ILE A 124 -12.42 -7.13 10.86
CA ILE A 124 -13.15 -7.97 9.92
C ILE A 124 -13.12 -7.33 8.55
N SER A 125 -12.77 -8.15 7.56
CA SER A 125 -12.78 -7.79 6.15
C SER A 125 -13.73 -8.72 5.41
N GLU A 126 -14.76 -8.14 4.78
CA GLU A 126 -15.71 -8.86 3.95
C GLU A 126 -15.37 -8.66 2.48
N ALA A 127 -14.96 -9.74 1.81
CA ALA A 127 -14.73 -9.77 0.38
C ALA A 127 -15.93 -10.41 -0.36
N THR A 128 -15.83 -10.56 -1.67
CA THR A 128 -16.88 -11.19 -2.49
C THR A 128 -17.05 -12.67 -2.17
N SER A 129 -15.97 -13.39 -1.86
CA SER A 129 -15.96 -14.84 -1.64
C SER A 129 -15.55 -15.28 -0.23
N ALA A 130 -14.96 -14.38 0.56
CA ALA A 130 -14.38 -14.71 1.85
C ALA A 130 -14.74 -13.68 2.93
N LEU A 131 -14.75 -14.14 4.17
CA LEU A 131 -14.77 -13.33 5.38
C LEU A 131 -13.45 -13.59 6.09
N THR A 132 -12.66 -12.54 6.32
CA THR A 132 -11.41 -12.62 7.05
C THR A 132 -11.55 -11.90 8.37
N ILE A 133 -11.06 -12.54 9.43
CA ILE A 133 -11.08 -12.02 10.79
C ILE A 133 -9.64 -12.01 11.28
N ILE A 134 -9.17 -10.86 11.73
CA ILE A 134 -7.92 -10.72 12.48
C ILE A 134 -8.34 -10.47 13.93
N TYR A 135 -7.85 -11.27 14.86
CA TYR A 135 -8.39 -11.29 16.21
C TYR A 135 -7.33 -11.64 17.26
N SER A 136 -7.62 -11.27 18.51
CA SER A 136 -6.89 -11.72 19.70
C SER A 136 -6.87 -13.25 19.77
N GLU A 137 -5.70 -13.89 19.75
CA GLU A 137 -5.54 -15.36 19.68
C GLU A 137 -6.32 -16.11 20.78
N ARG A 138 -6.61 -15.45 21.90
CA ARG A 138 -7.50 -15.95 22.98
C ARG A 138 -8.90 -16.35 22.50
N LEU A 139 -9.38 -15.78 21.39
CA LEU A 139 -10.68 -16.10 20.80
C LEU A 139 -10.62 -17.28 19.81
N ARG A 140 -9.44 -17.84 19.53
CA ARG A 140 -9.25 -18.84 18.47
C ARG A 140 -10.12 -20.08 18.63
N GLU A 141 -10.13 -20.68 19.81
CA GLU A 141 -10.95 -21.87 20.07
C GLU A 141 -12.45 -21.59 19.86
N LYS A 142 -12.92 -20.45 20.36
CA LYS A 142 -14.31 -20.02 20.20
C LYS A 142 -14.65 -19.79 18.72
N LEU A 143 -13.78 -19.11 17.97
CA LEU A 143 -13.99 -18.83 16.55
C LEU A 143 -13.99 -20.11 15.72
N LEU A 144 -13.00 -20.98 15.89
CA LEU A 144 -12.91 -22.23 15.14
C LEU A 144 -14.08 -23.16 15.41
N SER A 145 -14.70 -23.10 16.60
CA SER A 145 -15.88 -23.92 16.93
C SER A 145 -17.14 -23.57 16.13
N ILE A 146 -17.18 -22.39 15.49
CA ILE A 146 -18.34 -21.90 14.74
C ILE A 146 -18.35 -22.48 13.32
N PHE A 147 -17.17 -22.73 12.76
CA PHE A 147 -17.00 -23.05 11.36
C PHE A 147 -16.69 -24.53 11.16
N SER A 148 -17.25 -25.12 10.12
CA SER A 148 -16.81 -26.45 9.71
C SER A 148 -15.43 -26.37 9.04
N LYS A 149 -14.63 -27.45 9.16
CA LYS A 149 -13.29 -27.48 8.55
C LYS A 149 -13.29 -27.22 7.04
N SER A 150 -14.36 -27.57 6.33
CA SER A 150 -14.49 -27.36 4.88
C SER A 150 -14.80 -25.92 4.47
N GLU A 151 -15.14 -25.07 5.44
CA GLU A 151 -15.39 -23.64 5.25
C GLU A 151 -14.17 -22.77 5.55
N ILE A 152 -13.20 -23.29 6.30
CA ILE A 152 -11.96 -22.60 6.61
C ILE A 152 -11.09 -22.58 5.35
N LEU A 153 -10.76 -21.37 4.89
CA LEU A 153 -9.88 -21.12 3.75
C LEU A 153 -8.43 -20.94 4.21
N GLU A 154 -8.25 -20.31 5.38
CA GLU A 154 -6.94 -20.02 5.96
C GLU A 154 -7.09 -19.90 7.47
N ASP A 155 -6.14 -20.47 8.23
CA ASP A 155 -6.01 -20.30 9.67
C ASP A 155 -4.52 -20.05 9.98
N SER A 156 -4.20 -18.84 10.43
CA SER A 156 -2.84 -18.39 10.68
C SER A 156 -2.72 -17.86 12.11
N ASN A 157 -1.68 -18.31 12.80
CA ASN A 157 -1.30 -17.88 14.13
C ASN A 157 0.15 -17.36 14.12
N ASP A 158 0.68 -17.10 15.32
CA ASP A 158 1.99 -16.49 15.53
C ASP A 158 2.11 -15.15 14.78
N LEU A 159 1.05 -14.34 14.88
CA LEU A 159 0.96 -13.02 14.27
C LEU A 159 0.99 -11.93 15.34
N ALA A 160 1.30 -10.74 14.86
CA ALA A 160 1.15 -9.50 15.61
C ALA A 160 0.61 -8.41 14.66
N ALA A 161 -0.17 -7.50 15.23
CA ALA A 161 -0.66 -6.33 14.53
C ALA A 161 0.17 -5.10 14.95
N ILE A 162 0.66 -4.36 13.96
CA ILE A 162 1.28 -3.06 14.13
C ILE A 162 0.27 -2.03 13.67
N ILE A 163 -0.13 -1.16 14.59
CA ILE A 163 -1.22 -0.21 14.42
C ILE A 163 -0.60 1.17 14.34
N VAL A 164 -0.70 1.79 13.18
CA VAL A 164 -0.31 3.18 12.94
C VAL A 164 -1.56 4.04 13.09
N HIS A 165 -1.62 4.81 14.17
CA HIS A 165 -2.66 5.80 14.39
C HIS A 165 -2.21 7.13 13.79
N SER A 166 -3.03 7.73 12.94
CA SER A 166 -2.67 8.95 12.18
C SER A 166 -3.71 10.05 12.40
N PRO A 167 -3.38 11.33 12.12
CA PRO A 167 -4.38 12.39 12.17
C PRO A 167 -5.39 12.26 11.01
N ILE A 168 -6.54 12.97 11.11
CA ILE A 168 -7.70 12.78 10.22
C ILE A 168 -7.39 12.98 8.73
N GLU A 169 -6.39 13.80 8.43
CA GLU A 169 -5.92 14.12 7.09
C GLU A 169 -5.45 12.88 6.32
N VAL A 170 -5.04 11.81 7.03
CA VAL A 170 -4.61 10.53 6.43
C VAL A 170 -5.65 9.94 5.48
N ILE A 171 -6.94 10.23 5.70
CA ILE A 171 -8.05 9.72 4.88
C ILE A 171 -7.99 10.27 3.45
N SER A 172 -7.49 11.49 3.26
CA SER A 172 -7.46 12.18 1.97
C SER A 172 -6.05 12.33 1.38
N VAL A 173 -5.00 12.18 2.19
CA VAL A 173 -3.61 12.37 1.75
C VAL A 173 -3.13 11.16 0.93
N PRO A 174 -2.87 11.32 -0.39
CA PRO A 174 -2.40 10.21 -1.22
C PRO A 174 -0.99 9.78 -0.84
N GLY A 175 -0.68 8.49 -0.96
CA GLY A 175 0.68 7.97 -0.80
C GLY A 175 1.07 7.57 0.62
N PHE A 176 0.28 7.90 1.65
CA PHE A 176 0.56 7.48 3.03
C PHE A 176 0.74 5.95 3.16
N VAL A 177 -0.26 5.19 2.72
CA VAL A 177 -0.23 3.71 2.75
C VAL A 177 0.95 3.14 1.96
N PHE A 178 1.25 3.72 0.79
CA PHE A 178 2.41 3.32 -0.02
C PHE A 178 3.72 3.55 0.73
N THR A 179 3.87 4.68 1.43
CA THR A 179 5.06 4.98 2.23
C THR A 179 5.24 3.95 3.35
N ILE A 180 4.17 3.65 4.09
CA ILE A 180 4.20 2.65 5.17
C ILE A 180 4.58 1.26 4.62
N TYR A 181 3.85 0.75 3.62
CA TYR A 181 4.10 -0.58 3.07
C TYR A 181 5.45 -0.66 2.37
N GLY A 182 5.87 0.42 1.70
CA GLY A 182 7.17 0.50 1.06
C GLY A 182 8.33 0.34 2.04
N GLN A 183 8.22 0.91 3.25
CA GLN A 183 9.25 0.73 4.28
C GLN A 183 9.34 -0.72 4.77
N VAL A 184 8.19 -1.37 5.01
CA VAL A 184 8.14 -2.79 5.41
C VAL A 184 8.71 -3.69 4.30
N ALA A 185 8.27 -3.47 3.06
CA ALA A 185 8.70 -4.26 1.90
C ALA A 185 10.19 -4.11 1.58
N LYS A 186 10.80 -2.94 1.81
CA LYS A 186 12.25 -2.72 1.64
C LYS A 186 13.10 -3.66 2.50
N ARG A 187 12.57 -4.14 3.62
CA ARG A 187 13.24 -5.09 4.52
C ARG A 187 12.84 -6.54 4.26
N GLN A 188 12.11 -6.81 3.17
CA GLN A 188 11.63 -8.14 2.77
C GLN A 188 10.74 -8.79 3.83
N ILE A 189 10.01 -7.98 4.60
CA ILE A 189 9.06 -8.45 5.58
C ILE A 189 7.72 -8.69 4.87
N ASN A 190 7.16 -9.89 5.06
CA ASN A 190 5.85 -10.21 4.53
C ASN A 190 4.75 -9.53 5.35
N ILE A 191 3.77 -8.95 4.65
CA ILE A 191 2.53 -8.46 5.28
C ILE A 191 1.50 -9.58 5.15
N GLU A 192 1.17 -10.19 6.29
CA GLU A 192 0.23 -11.31 6.40
C GLU A 192 -1.22 -10.88 6.18
N ASP A 193 -1.54 -9.64 6.56
CA ASP A 193 -2.80 -8.96 6.30
C ASP A 193 -2.65 -7.45 6.56
N THR A 194 -3.59 -6.66 6.08
CA THR A 194 -3.64 -5.24 6.38
C THR A 194 -5.07 -4.71 6.42
N VAL A 195 -5.33 -3.78 7.33
CA VAL A 195 -6.64 -3.14 7.50
C VAL A 195 -6.45 -1.64 7.60
N SER A 196 -7.18 -0.89 6.77
CA SER A 196 -7.35 0.54 6.94
C SER A 196 -8.74 0.77 7.52
N CYS A 197 -8.81 1.32 8.74
CA CYS A 197 -10.07 1.61 9.41
C CYS A 197 -10.02 3.04 9.93
N PHE A 198 -10.77 3.94 9.29
CA PHE A 198 -10.75 5.37 9.60
C PHE A 198 -9.32 5.94 9.58
N THR A 199 -8.77 6.33 10.73
CA THR A 199 -7.42 6.89 10.87
C THR A 199 -6.35 5.86 11.19
N ASP A 200 -6.74 4.60 11.40
CA ASP A 200 -5.82 3.50 11.71
C ASP A 200 -5.39 2.77 10.44
N THR A 201 -4.08 2.57 10.30
CA THR A 201 -3.50 1.60 9.38
C THR A 201 -2.90 0.46 10.18
N ILE A 202 -3.45 -0.74 10.04
CA ILE A 202 -3.06 -1.94 10.79
C ILE A 202 -2.34 -2.88 9.84
N ILE A 203 -1.10 -3.23 10.15
CA ILE A 203 -0.29 -4.19 9.40
C ILE A 203 -0.12 -5.43 10.25
N VAL A 204 -0.50 -6.59 9.73
CA VAL A 204 -0.28 -7.87 10.39
C VAL A 204 0.98 -8.51 9.84
N VAL A 205 1.89 -8.90 10.72
CA VAL A 205 3.14 -9.58 10.39
C VAL A 205 3.32 -10.80 11.28
N LYS A 206 4.25 -11.70 10.92
CA LYS A 206 4.67 -12.78 11.82
C LYS A 206 5.30 -12.18 13.08
N THR A 207 5.08 -12.81 14.23
CA THR A 207 5.62 -12.33 15.52
C THR A 207 7.14 -12.14 15.48
N ARG A 208 7.87 -13.00 14.75
CA ARG A 208 9.33 -12.90 14.57
C ARG A 208 9.77 -11.61 13.87
N ASP A 209 8.92 -11.01 13.04
CA ASP A 209 9.25 -9.84 12.22
C ASP A 209 8.84 -8.52 12.88
N VAL A 210 8.18 -8.58 14.05
CA VAL A 210 7.66 -7.41 14.79
C VAL A 210 8.74 -6.40 15.10
N ALA A 211 9.85 -6.85 15.71
CA ALA A 211 10.91 -5.95 16.16
C ALA A 211 11.51 -5.15 14.99
N MET A 212 11.76 -5.83 13.86
CA MET A 212 12.30 -5.18 12.67
C MET A 212 11.28 -4.24 12.03
N THR A 213 10.01 -4.66 11.93
CA THR A 213 8.95 -3.83 11.35
C THR A 213 8.72 -2.57 12.17
N PHE A 214 8.66 -2.69 13.50
CA PHE A 214 8.51 -1.56 14.42
C PHE A 214 9.68 -0.57 14.30
N SER A 215 10.93 -1.07 14.29
CA SER A 215 12.13 -0.22 14.13
C SER A 215 12.08 0.59 12.84
N VAL A 216 11.72 -0.05 11.73
CA VAL A 216 11.73 0.57 10.40
C VAL A 216 10.64 1.63 10.23
N LEU A 217 9.47 1.40 10.84
CA LEU A 217 8.41 2.39 10.84
C LEU A 217 8.71 3.55 11.80
N ASN A 218 9.36 3.30 12.95
CA ASN A 218 9.83 4.38 13.81
C ASN A 218 10.92 5.23 13.14
N GLU A 219 11.87 4.63 12.43
CA GLU A 219 12.89 5.36 11.64
C GLU A 219 12.22 6.31 10.62
N LEU A 220 11.14 5.88 9.99
CA LEU A 220 10.36 6.73 9.08
C LEU A 220 9.71 7.92 9.82
N PHE A 221 9.20 7.70 11.03
CA PHE A 221 8.45 8.70 11.78
C PHE A 221 9.39 9.73 12.41
N ASP A 222 10.49 9.28 13.01
CA ASP A 222 11.51 10.15 13.59
C ASP A 222 12.21 11.00 12.53
N GLY A 223 12.44 10.45 11.33
CA GLY A 223 13.00 11.22 10.20
C GLY A 223 12.05 12.26 9.60
N SER A 224 10.77 12.25 10.02
CA SER A 224 9.75 13.21 9.56
C SER A 224 9.42 14.27 10.61
N ARG A 225 9.96 14.16 11.83
CA ARG A 225 9.75 15.09 12.96
C ARG A 225 10.76 16.23 12.99
#